data_AF-A0A954PYZ8-F1
#
_entry.id   AF-A0A954PYZ8-F1
#
_cell.length_a   1.000
_cell.length_b   1.000
_cell.length_c   1.000
_cell.angle_alpha   90.00
_cell.angle_beta   90.00
_cell.angle_gamma   90.00
#
_symmetry.space_group_name_H-M   'P 1'
#
loop_
_entity.id
_entity.type
_entity.pdbx_description
1 polymer ?
#
loop_
_entity_poly.entity_id
_entity_poly.type
_entity_poly.pdbx_seq_one_letter_code
_entity_poly.pdbx_strand_id
1 'polypeptide(L)'
;MNRISSIIAVFVVFLTAASCLQAKLYAQQKGESSKQSPANSVSDIIDWDRVYEEALESNADIRRKVEQGKATKAEVIEWLKLVGKGAEKRGRDDSGHNFPATAYEYAKLIEPQLGVPPRVDLNKAVEIPLFVNGKRAYGNLGTACDNRTYLGKATVSGSTLQRHVGRTAEGKSMPDVIWISFGRNSTVDFEKIDGSVQMIGYNKKTGATAFFESNGSNLRPWISLDEKTWRMRGVMPWIDDPDEFNRAFVTPGRVQCVECHQADPFIT
;
A
#
# COMPACT_ATOMS: atom_id res chain seq x y z
N MET A 1 43.70 -1.11 35.69
CA MET A 1 42.30 -1.56 35.83
C MET A 1 41.40 -0.35 36.03
N ASN A 2 40.54 -0.11 35.03
CA ASN A 2 39.28 0.66 34.99
C ASN A 2 39.09 1.90 35.87
N ARG A 3 38.95 3.06 35.22
CA ARG A 3 37.89 4.07 35.47
C ARG A 3 37.95 5.20 34.43
N ILE A 4 37.39 4.97 33.24
CA ILE A 4 36.93 6.05 32.34
C ILE A 4 35.65 5.54 31.67
N SER A 5 34.50 5.86 32.23
CA SER A 5 33.18 5.65 31.62
C SER A 5 32.19 6.56 32.31
N SER A 6 32.22 7.84 31.94
CA SER A 6 31.16 8.83 32.17
C SER A 6 31.64 10.11 31.48
N ILE A 7 31.30 10.29 30.20
CA ILE A 7 31.26 11.59 29.47
C ILE A 7 30.75 11.39 28.02
N ILE A 8 30.64 10.18 27.48
CA ILE A 8 30.04 9.93 26.16
C ILE A 8 28.56 9.52 26.32
N ALA A 9 27.71 10.46 26.76
CA ALA A 9 26.26 10.25 26.78
C ALA A 9 25.44 11.51 26.44
N VAL A 10 26.07 12.61 26.02
CA VAL A 10 25.37 13.89 25.77
C VAL A 10 25.54 14.42 24.33
N PHE A 11 26.32 13.75 23.47
CA PHE A 11 26.57 14.22 22.09
C PHE A 11 25.81 13.48 20.97
N VAL A 12 24.97 12.49 21.28
CA VAL A 12 24.23 11.70 20.27
C VAL A 12 22.81 12.24 20.01
N VAL A 13 22.35 13.24 20.77
CA VAL A 13 20.98 13.81 20.62
C VAL A 13 20.92 14.97 19.61
N PHE A 14 22.06 15.52 19.15
CA PHE A 14 22.05 16.72 18.30
C PHE A 14 22.32 16.50 16.79
N LEU A 15 22.65 15.28 16.35
CA LEU A 15 22.92 15.00 14.92
C LEU A 15 21.80 14.26 14.17
N THR A 16 20.75 13.78 14.85
CA THR A 16 19.57 13.17 14.22
C THR A 16 18.45 14.16 13.89
N ALA A 17 18.52 15.39 14.40
CA ALA A 17 17.55 16.45 14.05
C ALA A 17 17.86 17.14 12.70
N ALA A 18 19.09 17.03 12.19
CA ALA A 18 19.51 17.72 10.97
C ALA A 18 18.95 17.09 9.68
N SER A 19 18.80 15.77 9.63
CA SER A 19 18.25 15.07 8.45
C SER A 19 16.74 15.22 8.29
N CYS A 20 16.01 15.48 9.38
CA CYS A 20 14.56 15.73 9.34
C CYS A 20 14.21 17.14 8.80
N LEU A 21 15.16 18.08 8.86
CA LEU A 21 14.95 19.47 8.42
C LEU A 21 15.11 19.63 6.90
N GLN A 22 16.00 18.86 6.26
CA GLN A 22 16.23 18.95 4.81
C GLN A 22 15.05 18.45 3.97
N ALA A 23 14.29 17.45 4.45
CA ALA A 23 13.09 16.99 3.77
C ALA A 23 11.92 18.00 3.86
N LYS A 24 11.79 18.71 4.99
CA LYS A 24 10.80 19.80 5.16
C LYS A 24 11.08 20.99 4.23
N LEU A 25 12.35 21.38 4.10
CA LEU A 25 12.75 22.54 3.31
C LEU A 25 12.55 22.33 1.79
N TYR A 26 12.72 21.11 1.28
CA TYR A 26 12.58 20.83 -0.15
C TYR A 26 11.11 20.89 -0.63
N ALA A 27 10.15 20.60 0.24
CA ALA A 27 8.72 20.62 -0.08
C ALA A 27 8.10 22.04 0.03
N GLN A 28 8.60 22.89 0.93
CA GLN A 28 8.09 24.26 1.11
C GLN A 28 8.49 25.22 -0.02
N GLN A 29 9.68 25.06 -0.61
CA GLN A 29 10.23 26.06 -1.53
C GLN A 29 9.54 26.14 -2.91
N LYS A 30 8.68 25.19 -3.28
CA LYS A 30 7.99 25.16 -4.58
C LYS A 30 6.49 25.52 -4.52
N GLY A 31 5.93 25.80 -3.34
CA GLY A 31 4.48 25.91 -3.14
C GLY A 31 3.86 27.30 -3.22
N GLU A 32 4.64 28.39 -3.32
CA GLU A 32 4.09 29.75 -3.25
C GLU A 32 3.87 30.38 -4.64
N SER A 33 2.71 30.11 -5.24
CA SER A 33 2.08 31.05 -6.19
C SER A 33 0.57 30.81 -6.35
N SER A 34 -0.18 31.89 -6.16
CA SER A 34 -1.55 32.23 -6.65
C SER A 34 -2.84 31.67 -5.99
N LYS A 35 -3.38 32.51 -5.08
CA LYS A 35 -4.74 33.09 -4.89
C LYS A 35 -6.01 32.52 -5.61
N GLN A 36 -6.98 32.10 -4.77
CA GLN A 36 -8.44 32.42 -4.60
C GLN A 36 -9.53 32.44 -5.73
N SER A 37 -10.56 31.59 -5.50
CA SER A 37 -12.05 31.68 -5.73
C SER A 37 -12.68 31.41 -7.12
N PRO A 38 -13.99 31.03 -7.28
CA PRO A 38 -15.04 30.57 -6.34
C PRO A 38 -15.74 29.21 -6.72
N ALA A 39 -16.67 28.76 -5.87
CA ALA A 39 -17.38 27.47 -5.93
C ALA A 39 -18.58 27.40 -6.90
N ASN A 40 -18.73 26.26 -7.61
CA ASN A 40 -19.98 25.72 -8.18
C ASN A 40 -19.86 24.18 -8.28
N SER A 41 -20.91 23.44 -7.90
CA SER A 41 -20.94 21.97 -7.80
C SER A 41 -21.00 21.26 -9.16
N VAL A 42 -20.14 20.26 -9.35
CA VAL A 42 -19.83 19.58 -10.64
C VAL A 42 -20.79 18.42 -10.98
N SER A 43 -21.80 18.12 -10.15
CA SER A 43 -22.59 16.89 -10.29
C SER A 43 -23.58 16.85 -11.46
N ASP A 44 -23.82 17.96 -12.16
CA ASP A 44 -24.90 18.06 -13.15
C ASP A 44 -24.41 18.09 -14.62
N ILE A 45 -23.15 17.73 -14.89
CA ILE A 45 -22.54 17.81 -16.24
C ILE A 45 -21.74 16.53 -16.59
N ILE A 46 -22.22 15.34 -16.20
CA ILE A 46 -21.58 14.07 -16.62
C ILE A 46 -22.52 13.31 -17.56
N ASP A 47 -22.07 13.16 -18.80
CA ASP A 47 -22.70 12.29 -19.81
C ASP A 47 -22.34 10.83 -19.52
N TRP A 48 -23.20 10.16 -18.76
CA TRP A 48 -23.03 8.76 -18.36
C TRP A 48 -23.18 7.77 -19.50
N ASP A 49 -23.80 8.16 -20.61
CA ASP A 49 -23.87 7.32 -21.80
C ASP A 49 -22.51 7.22 -22.47
N ARG A 50 -21.78 8.34 -22.58
CA ARG A 50 -20.41 8.34 -23.08
C ARG A 50 -19.46 7.51 -22.20
N VAL A 51 -19.55 7.67 -20.88
CA VAL A 51 -18.71 6.93 -19.92
C VAL A 51 -18.98 5.42 -19.99
N TYR A 52 -20.22 5.03 -20.26
CA TYR A 52 -20.59 3.63 -20.48
C TYR A 52 -19.94 3.05 -21.75
N GLU A 53 -19.95 3.78 -22.87
CA GLU A 53 -19.32 3.32 -24.11
C GLU A 53 -17.79 3.20 -23.95
N GLU A 54 -17.14 4.17 -23.32
CA GLU A 54 -15.71 4.12 -22.98
C GLU A 54 -15.37 2.91 -22.09
N ALA A 55 -16.26 2.55 -21.16
CA ALA A 55 -16.09 1.37 -20.29
C ALA A 55 -16.23 0.05 -21.07
N LEU A 56 -17.10 -0.01 -22.07
CA LEU A 56 -17.19 -1.17 -22.97
C LEU A 56 -15.92 -1.31 -23.81
N GLU A 57 -15.38 -0.19 -24.31
CA GLU A 57 -14.15 -0.17 -25.11
C GLU A 57 -12.92 -0.60 -24.31
N SER A 58 -12.76 -0.07 -23.10
CA SER A 58 -11.58 -0.26 -22.25
C SER A 58 -11.62 -1.53 -21.39
N ASN A 59 -12.79 -2.12 -21.12
CA ASN A 59 -12.93 -3.24 -20.19
C ASN A 59 -13.64 -4.45 -20.83
N ALA A 60 -12.85 -5.44 -21.25
CA ALA A 60 -13.34 -6.68 -21.86
C ALA A 60 -14.27 -7.50 -20.93
N ASP A 61 -14.14 -7.37 -19.62
CA ASP A 61 -15.00 -8.05 -18.65
C ASP A 61 -16.38 -7.39 -18.53
N ILE A 62 -16.46 -6.06 -18.58
CA ILE A 62 -17.74 -5.33 -18.62
C ILE A 62 -18.46 -5.67 -19.93
N ARG A 63 -17.74 -5.60 -21.05
CA ARG A 63 -18.27 -5.97 -22.36
C ARG A 63 -18.83 -7.39 -22.38
N ARG A 64 -18.05 -8.37 -21.92
CA ARG A 64 -18.47 -9.78 -21.84
C ARG A 64 -19.73 -9.96 -20.96
N LYS A 65 -19.86 -9.21 -19.86
CA LYS A 65 -21.03 -9.30 -18.97
C LYS A 65 -22.29 -8.72 -19.60
N VAL A 66 -22.16 -7.61 -20.34
CA VAL A 66 -23.28 -7.02 -21.10
C VAL A 66 -23.70 -7.93 -22.26
N GLU A 67 -22.75 -8.45 -23.04
CA GLU A 67 -23.02 -9.35 -24.16
C GLU A 67 -23.68 -10.67 -23.72
N GLN A 68 -23.32 -11.18 -22.53
CA GLN A 68 -23.93 -12.38 -21.95
C GLN A 68 -25.28 -12.12 -21.27
N GLY A 69 -25.80 -10.89 -21.31
CA GLY A 69 -27.04 -10.49 -20.64
C GLY A 69 -26.96 -10.57 -19.10
N LYS A 70 -25.75 -10.61 -18.54
CA LYS A 70 -25.49 -10.72 -17.10
C LYS A 70 -25.41 -9.36 -16.39
N ALA A 71 -25.38 -8.27 -17.17
CA ALA A 71 -25.45 -6.91 -16.68
C ALA A 71 -26.15 -6.03 -17.70
N THR A 72 -27.06 -5.19 -17.25
CA THR A 72 -27.73 -4.18 -18.07
C THR A 72 -26.91 -2.88 -18.11
N LYS A 73 -27.13 -2.05 -19.12
CA LYS A 73 -26.51 -0.71 -19.22
C LYS A 73 -26.75 0.12 -17.95
N ALA A 74 -27.94 0.05 -17.36
CA ALA A 74 -28.27 0.75 -16.13
C ALA A 74 -27.45 0.24 -14.92
N GLU A 75 -27.27 -1.07 -14.79
CA GLU A 75 -26.45 -1.66 -13.72
C GLU A 75 -24.96 -1.34 -13.89
N VAL A 76 -24.47 -1.31 -15.13
CA VAL A 76 -23.09 -0.89 -15.44
C VAL A 76 -22.91 0.60 -15.12
N ILE A 77 -23.86 1.46 -15.48
CA ILE A 77 -23.81 2.89 -15.16
C ILE A 77 -23.90 3.11 -13.64
N GLU A 78 -24.76 2.39 -12.91
CA GLU A 78 -24.80 2.47 -11.44
C GLU A 78 -23.51 1.97 -10.80
N TRP A 79 -22.92 0.89 -11.33
CA TRP A 79 -21.60 0.44 -10.90
C TRP A 79 -20.50 1.47 -11.21
N LEU A 80 -20.51 2.09 -12.40
CA LEU A 80 -19.58 3.16 -12.77
C LEU A 80 -19.77 4.41 -11.91
N LYS A 81 -21.01 4.75 -11.53
CA LYS A 81 -21.30 5.79 -10.54
C LYS A 81 -20.81 5.40 -9.16
N LEU A 82 -20.82 4.12 -8.76
CA LEU A 82 -20.30 3.66 -7.47
C LEU A 82 -18.77 3.63 -7.44
N VAL A 83 -18.14 3.18 -8.52
CA VAL A 83 -16.68 3.22 -8.70
C VAL A 83 -16.21 4.67 -8.83
N GLY A 84 -16.95 5.48 -9.59
CA GLY A 84 -16.76 6.92 -9.75
C GLY A 84 -17.03 7.73 -8.48
N LYS A 85 -18.02 7.37 -7.65
CA LYS A 85 -18.25 7.92 -6.30
C LYS A 85 -17.25 7.39 -5.26
N GLY A 86 -16.58 6.28 -5.54
CA GLY A 86 -15.35 5.89 -4.86
C GLY A 86 -14.19 6.86 -5.16
N ALA A 87 -14.24 7.54 -6.31
CA ALA A 87 -13.28 8.55 -6.76
C ALA A 87 -13.76 10.01 -6.56
N GLU A 88 -15.05 10.28 -6.39
CA GLU A 88 -15.58 11.63 -6.12
C GLU A 88 -15.65 11.93 -4.62
N LYS A 89 -14.62 12.66 -4.18
CA LYS A 89 -14.62 13.67 -3.10
C LYS A 89 -15.63 13.41 -1.97
N ARG A 90 -15.19 12.64 -0.97
CA ARG A 90 -15.33 13.19 0.40
C ARG A 90 -14.56 14.50 0.39
N GLY A 91 -15.27 15.63 0.34
CA GLY A 91 -14.71 16.95 0.63
C GLY A 91 -14.03 16.85 1.99
N ARG A 92 -12.72 16.64 1.95
CA ARG A 92 -11.89 16.45 3.12
C ARG A 92 -10.72 17.37 2.86
N ASP A 93 -10.83 18.58 3.40
CA ASP A 93 -9.76 19.58 3.53
C ASP A 93 -8.38 18.95 3.36
N ASP A 94 -7.81 19.30 2.21
CA ASP A 94 -6.73 18.65 1.47
C ASP A 94 -5.37 19.25 1.84
N SER A 95 -5.27 19.92 2.99
CA SER A 95 -4.02 20.43 3.54
C SER A 95 -3.16 19.33 4.20
N GLY A 96 -2.88 18.23 3.49
CA GLY A 96 -2.09 17.09 3.98
C GLY A 96 -1.00 16.63 3.01
N HIS A 97 0.24 17.04 3.26
CA HIS A 97 1.51 16.49 2.75
C HIS A 97 1.83 16.47 1.24
N ASN A 98 0.98 16.97 0.33
CA ASN A 98 1.28 17.02 -1.12
C ASN A 98 1.75 15.67 -1.71
N PHE A 99 1.17 14.55 -1.28
CA PHE A 99 1.44 13.26 -1.93
C PHE A 99 0.89 13.25 -3.36
N PRO A 100 1.56 12.53 -4.29
CA PRO A 100 1.03 12.36 -5.64
C PRO A 100 -0.37 11.74 -5.66
N ALA A 101 -1.12 12.00 -6.73
CA ALA A 101 -2.48 11.51 -6.87
C ALA A 101 -2.53 10.00 -7.09
N THR A 102 -1.49 9.44 -7.73
CA THR A 102 -1.43 8.02 -8.11
C THR A 102 -0.26 7.30 -7.44
N ALA A 103 -0.42 5.98 -7.25
CA ALA A 103 0.63 5.13 -6.68
C ALA A 103 1.88 5.11 -7.59
N TYR A 104 1.69 5.13 -8.90
CA TYR A 104 2.78 5.17 -9.88
C TYR A 104 3.59 6.47 -9.78
N GLU A 105 2.94 7.63 -9.68
CA GLU A 105 3.65 8.90 -9.47
C GLU A 105 4.37 8.92 -8.12
N TYR A 106 3.77 8.33 -7.08
CA TYR A 106 4.45 8.17 -5.80
C TYR A 106 5.69 7.27 -5.90
N ALA A 107 5.63 6.18 -6.66
CA ALA A 107 6.80 5.34 -6.96
C ALA A 107 7.90 6.15 -7.66
N LYS A 108 7.55 7.00 -8.63
CA LYS A 108 8.50 7.88 -9.32
C LYS A 108 9.11 8.94 -8.41
N LEU A 109 8.32 9.48 -7.49
CA LEU A 109 8.78 10.47 -6.50
C LEU A 109 9.90 9.89 -5.60
N ILE A 110 9.76 8.64 -5.17
CA ILE A 110 10.70 8.01 -4.23
C ILE A 110 11.87 7.31 -4.91
N GLU A 111 11.77 7.01 -6.21
CA GLU A 111 12.73 6.21 -6.98
C GLU A 111 14.19 6.64 -6.81
N PRO A 112 14.54 7.96 -6.79
CA PRO A 112 15.93 8.37 -6.61
C PRO A 112 16.55 7.95 -5.27
N GLN A 113 15.72 7.73 -4.24
CA GLN A 113 16.17 7.37 -2.89
C GLN A 113 16.01 5.88 -2.58
N LEU A 114 14.99 5.24 -3.15
CA LEU A 114 14.58 3.88 -2.78
C LEU A 114 14.57 2.89 -3.95
N GLY A 115 14.90 3.37 -5.15
CA GLY A 115 14.70 2.59 -6.36
C GLY A 115 13.22 2.29 -6.60
N VAL A 116 12.96 1.30 -7.44
CA VAL A 116 11.59 0.89 -7.74
C VAL A 116 11.02 0.00 -6.62
N PRO A 117 9.72 0.14 -6.27
CA PRO A 117 9.09 -0.80 -5.35
C PRO A 117 9.17 -2.23 -5.92
N PRO A 118 9.28 -3.27 -5.08
CA PRO A 118 9.42 -4.64 -5.57
C PRO A 118 8.13 -5.15 -6.21
N ARG A 119 8.25 -6.02 -7.21
CA ARG A 119 7.12 -6.84 -7.67
C ARG A 119 6.79 -7.87 -6.59
N VAL A 120 5.58 -7.80 -6.03
CA VAL A 120 5.16 -8.69 -4.93
C VAL A 120 4.57 -9.98 -5.48
N ASP A 121 5.23 -11.11 -5.23
CA ASP A 121 4.80 -12.47 -5.61
C ASP A 121 4.62 -13.32 -4.36
N LEU A 122 3.42 -13.33 -3.77
CA LEU A 122 3.13 -14.01 -2.50
C LEU A 122 3.36 -15.52 -2.53
N ASN A 123 3.50 -16.12 -3.72
CA ASN A 123 3.86 -17.52 -3.87
C ASN A 123 5.28 -17.81 -3.36
N LYS A 124 6.17 -16.82 -3.48
CA LYS A 124 7.57 -16.87 -2.99
C LYS A 124 7.72 -16.38 -1.56
N ALA A 125 6.63 -15.94 -0.93
CA ALA A 125 6.68 -15.42 0.43
C ALA A 125 6.93 -16.52 1.45
N VAL A 126 7.49 -16.12 2.60
CA VAL A 126 7.47 -16.95 3.80
C VAL A 126 6.16 -16.67 4.53
N GLU A 127 5.45 -17.72 4.92
CA GLU A 127 4.24 -17.58 5.73
C GLU A 127 4.61 -17.31 7.19
N ILE A 128 3.87 -16.41 7.85
CA ILE A 128 3.99 -16.15 9.28
C ILE A 128 3.18 -17.25 10.01
N PRO A 129 3.83 -18.17 10.73
CA PRO A 129 3.12 -19.27 11.37
C PRO A 129 2.34 -18.78 12.59
N LEU A 130 1.16 -19.35 12.81
CA LEU A 130 0.37 -19.16 14.04
C LEU A 130 0.32 -20.45 14.85
N PHE A 131 0.26 -20.31 16.17
CA PHE A 131 0.28 -21.44 17.10
C PHE A 131 -0.85 -21.35 18.12
N VAL A 132 -1.38 -22.52 18.50
CA VAL A 132 -2.31 -22.69 19.61
C VAL A 132 -1.76 -23.82 20.47
N ASN A 133 -1.43 -23.52 21.72
CA ASN A 133 -0.81 -24.48 22.65
C ASN A 133 0.47 -25.12 22.07
N GLY A 134 1.32 -24.32 21.43
CA GLY A 134 2.59 -24.73 20.83
C GLY A 134 2.45 -25.54 19.54
N LYS A 135 1.24 -25.78 19.04
CA LYS A 135 1.00 -26.51 17.77
C LYS A 135 0.58 -25.54 16.68
N ARG A 136 1.12 -25.71 15.47
CA ARG A 136 0.77 -24.88 14.32
C ARG A 136 -0.72 -25.03 14.00
N ALA A 137 -1.40 -23.90 13.79
CA ALA A 137 -2.84 -23.85 13.52
C ALA A 137 -3.15 -22.95 12.32
N TYR A 138 -4.31 -23.17 11.69
CA TYR A 138 -4.77 -22.46 10.50
C TYR A 138 -6.23 -22.01 10.61
N GLY A 139 -6.61 -21.07 9.75
CA GLY A 139 -7.93 -20.44 9.71
C GLY A 139 -8.00 -19.20 10.58
N ASN A 140 -9.23 -18.82 10.92
CA ASN A 140 -9.49 -17.75 11.87
C ASN A 140 -9.41 -18.28 13.31
N LEU A 141 -8.36 -17.89 14.03
CA LEU A 141 -8.06 -18.38 15.39
C LEU A 141 -8.60 -17.45 16.48
N GLY A 142 -9.30 -16.36 16.11
CA GLY A 142 -9.78 -15.36 17.05
C GLY A 142 -8.64 -14.77 17.90
N THR A 143 -8.88 -14.58 19.19
CA THR A 143 -7.88 -14.04 20.13
C THR A 143 -7.14 -15.13 20.92
N ALA A 144 -7.46 -16.41 20.68
CA ALA A 144 -7.00 -17.56 21.44
C ALA A 144 -5.80 -18.26 20.79
N CYS A 145 -4.78 -17.50 20.37
CA CYS A 145 -3.53 -18.04 19.84
C CYS A 145 -2.32 -17.51 20.61
N ASP A 146 -1.23 -18.28 20.60
CA ASP A 146 -0.01 -18.02 21.37
C ASP A 146 0.66 -16.72 20.92
N ASN A 147 0.54 -16.41 19.63
CA ASN A 147 1.14 -15.26 18.97
C ASN A 147 0.07 -14.34 18.36
N ARG A 148 -0.85 -13.89 19.22
CA ARG A 148 -1.95 -12.99 18.85
C ARG A 148 -1.49 -11.68 18.23
N THR A 149 -2.32 -11.13 17.35
CA THR A 149 -2.15 -9.77 16.85
C THR A 149 -2.18 -8.74 17.99
N TYR A 150 -1.25 -7.79 17.97
CA TYR A 150 -1.23 -6.66 18.90
C TYR A 150 -2.29 -5.60 18.59
N LEU A 151 -3.03 -5.76 17.49
CA LEU A 151 -4.09 -4.83 17.08
C LEU A 151 -5.43 -5.07 17.79
N GLY A 152 -5.50 -6.03 18.72
CA GLY A 152 -6.74 -6.35 19.46
C GLY A 152 -7.85 -6.95 18.60
N LYS A 153 -7.52 -7.47 17.41
CA LYS A 153 -8.45 -8.12 16.47
C LYS A 153 -8.30 -9.64 16.51
N ALA A 154 -9.16 -10.36 15.77
CA ALA A 154 -8.94 -11.77 15.50
C ALA A 154 -7.60 -11.98 14.77
N THR A 155 -6.94 -13.10 15.05
CA THR A 155 -5.70 -13.50 14.40
C THR A 155 -6.01 -14.60 13.40
N VAL A 156 -5.71 -14.34 12.13
CA VAL A 156 -6.02 -15.23 11.00
C VAL A 156 -4.71 -15.72 10.38
N SER A 157 -4.62 -17.02 10.12
CA SER A 157 -3.42 -17.61 9.51
C SER A 157 -3.22 -17.14 8.07
N GLY A 158 -2.02 -17.42 7.55
CA GLY A 158 -1.75 -17.22 6.12
C GLY A 158 -1.30 -15.83 5.72
N SER A 159 -1.03 -14.95 6.69
CA SER A 159 -0.22 -13.77 6.45
C SER A 159 1.19 -14.18 6.01
N THR A 160 1.82 -13.38 5.15
CA THR A 160 3.12 -13.70 4.56
C THR A 160 4.05 -12.49 4.55
N LEU A 161 5.36 -12.74 4.49
CA LEU A 161 6.40 -11.72 4.41
C LEU A 161 7.45 -12.05 3.35
N GLN A 162 8.03 -11.01 2.76
CA GLN A 162 9.23 -11.10 1.92
C GLN A 162 10.16 -9.93 2.17
N ARG A 163 11.44 -10.18 1.96
CA ARG A 163 12.50 -9.18 1.97
C ARG A 163 13.13 -9.09 0.59
N HIS A 164 13.26 -7.87 0.10
CA HIS A 164 13.83 -7.56 -1.20
C HIS A 164 14.98 -6.58 -1.04
N VAL A 165 16.07 -6.81 -1.77
CA VAL A 165 17.10 -5.79 -1.96
C VAL A 165 16.58 -4.80 -3.00
N GLY A 166 16.69 -3.51 -2.71
CA GLY A 166 16.26 -2.43 -3.61
C GLY A 166 17.03 -2.47 -4.94
N ARG A 167 16.39 -1.96 -5.99
CA ARG A 167 16.94 -1.93 -7.34
C ARG A 167 16.52 -0.66 -8.07
N THR A 168 17.35 -0.19 -9.00
CA THR A 168 16.94 0.85 -9.96
C THR A 168 15.94 0.27 -10.97
N ALA A 169 15.30 1.12 -11.78
CA ALA A 169 14.41 0.67 -12.84
C ALA A 169 15.08 -0.27 -13.85
N GLU A 170 16.39 -0.12 -14.08
CA GLU A 170 17.21 -0.99 -14.94
C GLU A 170 17.63 -2.30 -14.25
N GLY A 171 17.19 -2.51 -12.99
CA GLY A 171 17.44 -3.73 -12.24
C GLY A 171 18.77 -3.76 -11.47
N LYS A 172 19.55 -2.66 -11.50
CA LYS A 172 20.82 -2.56 -10.76
C LYS A 172 20.57 -2.58 -9.27
N SER A 173 21.31 -3.42 -8.53
CA SER A 173 21.16 -3.56 -7.09
C SER A 173 21.53 -2.27 -6.32
N MET A 174 20.71 -1.94 -5.33
CA MET A 174 20.91 -0.88 -4.33
C MET A 174 20.99 -1.53 -2.94
N PRO A 175 22.18 -2.02 -2.51
CA PRO A 175 22.31 -2.87 -1.32
C PRO A 175 21.95 -2.17 0.01
N ASP A 176 22.01 -0.83 0.03
CA ASP A 176 21.62 -0.02 1.19
C ASP A 176 20.11 0.18 1.30
N VAL A 177 19.35 -0.16 0.25
CA VAL A 177 17.90 -0.07 0.24
C VAL A 177 17.31 -1.45 0.44
N ILE A 178 16.43 -1.58 1.41
CA ILE A 178 15.68 -2.82 1.66
C ILE A 178 14.19 -2.51 1.60
N TRP A 179 13.47 -3.39 0.91
CA TRP A 179 12.02 -3.41 0.90
C TRP A 179 11.51 -4.64 1.62
N ILE A 180 10.49 -4.49 2.45
CA ILE A 180 9.74 -5.59 3.04
C ILE A 180 8.32 -5.53 2.48
N SER A 181 7.81 -6.65 1.97
CA SER A 181 6.42 -6.76 1.57
C SER A 181 5.66 -7.72 2.48
N PHE A 182 4.43 -7.36 2.82
CA PHE A 182 3.53 -8.17 3.64
C PHE A 182 2.28 -8.51 2.84
N GLY A 183 1.85 -9.77 2.86
CA GLY A 183 0.45 -10.10 2.64
C GLY A 183 -0.21 -10.27 4.00
N ARG A 184 -1.04 -9.33 4.43
CA ARG A 184 -1.75 -9.40 5.72
C ARG A 184 -3.12 -10.00 5.49
N ASN A 185 -3.33 -11.21 5.99
CA ASN A 185 -4.63 -11.85 5.94
C ASN A 185 -5.50 -11.34 7.10
N SER A 186 -6.70 -10.85 6.79
CA SER A 186 -7.74 -10.50 7.78
C SER A 186 -9.07 -11.20 7.46
N THR A 187 -9.03 -12.21 6.59
CA THR A 187 -10.21 -12.93 6.11
C THR A 187 -10.95 -13.62 7.25
N VAL A 188 -12.23 -13.33 7.38
CA VAL A 188 -13.13 -14.00 8.35
C VAL A 188 -13.91 -15.13 7.67
N ASP A 189 -14.28 -14.92 6.41
CA ASP A 189 -15.04 -15.84 5.56
C ASP A 189 -14.17 -16.17 4.34
N PHE A 190 -13.82 -17.44 4.14
CA PHE A 190 -12.91 -17.87 3.07
C PHE A 190 -13.38 -17.40 1.68
N GLU A 191 -14.70 -17.30 1.49
CA GLU A 191 -15.31 -16.83 0.24
C GLU A 191 -15.25 -15.31 0.06
N LYS A 192 -14.73 -14.57 1.05
CA LYS A 192 -14.60 -13.10 1.06
C LYS A 192 -13.22 -12.72 1.56
N ILE A 193 -12.23 -12.91 0.69
CA ILE A 193 -10.84 -12.53 0.95
C ILE A 193 -10.80 -11.08 1.41
N ASP A 194 -10.24 -10.87 2.60
CA ASP A 194 -10.01 -9.58 3.21
C ASP A 194 -8.58 -9.50 3.76
N GLY A 195 -8.03 -8.30 3.78
CA GLY A 195 -6.64 -8.06 4.11
C GLY A 195 -6.02 -6.96 3.26
N SER A 196 -4.70 -6.90 3.30
CA SER A 196 -3.94 -5.96 2.47
C SER A 196 -2.60 -6.51 2.03
N VAL A 197 -2.11 -6.03 0.90
CA VAL A 197 -0.71 -6.20 0.50
C VAL A 197 0.01 -4.88 0.72
N GLN A 198 1.09 -4.92 1.50
CA GLN A 198 1.82 -3.73 1.92
C GLN A 198 3.28 -3.83 1.51
N MET A 199 3.92 -2.69 1.24
CA MET A 199 5.35 -2.59 0.98
C MET A 199 5.95 -1.47 1.81
N ILE A 200 7.07 -1.72 2.47
CA ILE A 200 7.82 -0.73 3.23
C ILE A 200 9.24 -0.70 2.71
N GLY A 201 9.67 0.45 2.20
CA GLY A 201 11.03 0.67 1.70
C GLY A 201 11.83 1.49 2.69
N TYR A 202 13.11 1.17 2.86
CA TYR A 202 14.01 1.93 3.71
C TYR A 202 15.42 1.99 3.13
N ASN A 203 16.01 3.19 3.08
CA ASN A 203 17.40 3.41 2.72
C ASN A 203 18.26 3.63 3.97
N LYS A 204 19.18 2.71 4.24
CA LYS A 204 20.10 2.76 5.40
C LYS A 204 20.97 4.00 5.46
N LYS A 205 21.35 4.55 4.31
CA LYS A 205 22.29 5.67 4.24
C LYS A 205 21.59 7.00 4.42
N THR A 206 20.41 7.16 3.83
CA THR A 206 19.70 8.44 3.82
C THR A 206 18.56 8.52 4.83
N GLY A 207 18.13 7.38 5.38
CA GLY A 207 16.94 7.27 6.22
C GLY A 207 15.62 7.44 5.45
N ALA A 208 15.68 7.55 4.11
CA ALA A 208 14.49 7.65 3.28
C ALA A 208 13.61 6.42 3.46
N THR A 209 12.29 6.63 3.46
CA THR A 209 11.30 5.57 3.66
C THR A 209 10.06 5.82 2.81
N ALA A 210 9.40 4.75 2.43
CA ALA A 210 8.14 4.79 1.69
C ALA A 210 7.23 3.64 2.12
N PHE A 211 5.94 3.86 1.98
CA PHE A 211 4.91 2.88 2.30
C PHE A 211 3.89 2.80 1.15
N PHE A 212 3.57 1.58 0.74
CA PHE A 212 2.45 1.29 -0.15
C PHE A 212 1.51 0.33 0.54
N GLU A 213 0.22 0.51 0.31
CA GLU A 213 -0.82 -0.43 0.70
C GLU A 213 -1.77 -0.64 -0.47
N SER A 214 -2.29 -1.86 -0.57
CA SER A 214 -3.28 -2.21 -1.58
C SER A 214 -4.55 -1.36 -1.43
N ASN A 215 -5.18 -1.03 -2.56
CA ASN A 215 -6.38 -0.22 -2.61
C ASN A 215 -7.61 -1.00 -2.11
N GLY A 216 -7.90 -0.86 -0.82
CA GLY A 216 -9.06 -1.46 -0.18
C GLY A 216 -8.93 -2.98 0.03
N SER A 217 -10.06 -3.62 0.35
CA SER A 217 -10.13 -5.02 0.77
C SER A 217 -10.35 -6.01 -0.38
N ASN A 218 -10.63 -5.54 -1.61
CA ASN A 218 -10.89 -6.44 -2.74
C ASN A 218 -9.61 -6.88 -3.44
N LEU A 219 -8.86 -7.79 -2.81
CA LEU A 219 -7.63 -8.36 -3.35
C LEU A 219 -7.85 -9.46 -4.40
N ARG A 220 -9.10 -9.91 -4.59
CA ARG A 220 -9.46 -11.08 -5.41
C ARG A 220 -8.96 -11.06 -6.86
N PRO A 221 -8.81 -9.90 -7.54
CA PRO A 221 -8.26 -9.89 -8.89
C PRO A 221 -6.82 -10.42 -8.97
N TRP A 222 -6.07 -10.35 -7.86
CA TRP A 222 -4.63 -10.66 -7.85
C TRP A 222 -4.24 -11.75 -6.85
N ILE A 223 -5.03 -11.90 -5.79
CA ILE A 223 -4.72 -12.75 -4.64
C ILE A 223 -5.80 -13.82 -4.43
N SER A 224 -5.34 -15.03 -4.11
CA SER A 224 -6.16 -16.15 -3.64
C SER A 224 -5.69 -16.63 -2.27
N LEU A 225 -6.50 -17.47 -1.62
CA LEU A 225 -6.12 -18.16 -0.39
C LEU A 225 -5.92 -19.65 -0.69
N ASP A 226 -4.87 -20.22 -0.09
CA ASP A 226 -4.73 -21.67 -0.02
C ASP A 226 -5.84 -22.28 0.86
N GLU A 227 -6.58 -23.25 0.35
CA GLU A 227 -7.77 -23.81 1.02
C GLU A 227 -7.49 -24.41 2.39
N LYS A 228 -6.28 -24.97 2.59
CA LYS A 228 -5.93 -25.67 3.84
C LYS A 228 -5.33 -24.75 4.88
N THR A 229 -4.48 -23.84 4.44
CA THR A 229 -3.65 -23.01 5.33
C THR A 229 -4.14 -21.56 5.44
N TRP A 230 -5.04 -21.17 4.55
CA TRP A 230 -5.50 -19.79 4.33
C TRP A 230 -4.35 -18.85 3.95
N ARG A 231 -3.24 -19.41 3.46
CA ARG A 231 -2.08 -18.65 3.00
C ARG A 231 -2.44 -17.81 1.79
N MET A 232 -2.14 -16.51 1.86
CA MET A 232 -2.27 -15.63 0.70
C MET A 232 -1.28 -16.02 -0.40
N ARG A 233 -1.79 -16.13 -1.62
CA ARG A 233 -1.09 -16.54 -2.85
C ARG A 233 -1.41 -15.56 -3.97
N GLY A 234 -0.57 -15.52 -5.00
CA GLY A 234 -0.78 -14.65 -6.16
C GLY A 234 0.31 -13.60 -6.35
N VAL A 235 0.15 -12.78 -7.38
CA VAL A 235 1.14 -11.79 -7.83
C VAL A 235 0.42 -10.46 -7.99
N MET A 236 0.90 -9.43 -7.31
CA MET A 236 0.36 -8.08 -7.44
C MET A 236 0.84 -7.43 -8.75
N PRO A 237 0.07 -6.48 -9.30
CA PRO A 237 0.54 -5.59 -10.35
C PRO A 237 1.78 -4.83 -9.95
N TRP A 238 2.53 -4.38 -10.95
CA TRP A 238 3.80 -3.71 -10.76
C TRP A 238 3.89 -2.49 -11.68
N ILE A 239 4.94 -1.70 -11.50
CA ILE A 239 5.11 -0.39 -12.16
C ILE A 239 5.29 -0.47 -13.68
N ASP A 240 5.43 -1.67 -14.25
CA ASP A 240 5.44 -1.92 -15.69
C ASP A 240 4.06 -1.76 -16.34
N ASP A 241 2.99 -1.86 -15.54
CA ASP A 241 1.62 -1.52 -15.91
C ASP A 241 1.08 -0.46 -14.93
N PRO A 242 1.27 0.84 -15.23
CA PRO A 242 0.86 1.92 -14.33
C PRO A 242 -0.63 1.92 -13.99
N ASP A 243 -1.50 1.52 -14.92
CA ASP A 243 -2.95 1.55 -14.71
C ASP A 243 -3.39 0.44 -13.75
N GLU A 244 -2.88 -0.78 -13.92
CA GLU A 244 -3.08 -1.86 -12.96
C GLU A 244 -2.43 -1.57 -11.61
N PHE A 245 -1.23 -0.96 -11.60
CA PHE A 245 -0.55 -0.57 -10.35
C PHE A 245 -1.36 0.46 -9.56
N ASN A 246 -1.90 1.48 -10.24
CA ASN A 246 -2.76 2.50 -9.65
C ASN A 246 -4.10 1.95 -9.17
N ARG A 247 -4.62 0.91 -9.81
CA ARG A 247 -5.77 0.17 -9.31
C ARG A 247 -5.45 -0.66 -8.07
N ALA A 248 -4.27 -1.26 -8.04
CA ALA A 248 -3.87 -2.18 -6.98
C ALA A 248 -3.39 -1.48 -5.71
N PHE A 249 -2.78 -0.30 -5.80
CA PHE A 249 -2.15 0.39 -4.67
C PHE A 249 -2.64 1.83 -4.52
N VAL A 250 -2.62 2.33 -3.28
CA VAL A 250 -2.92 3.74 -2.97
C VAL A 250 -1.72 4.47 -2.42
N THR A 251 -1.71 5.79 -2.59
CA THR A 251 -0.74 6.66 -1.95
C THR A 251 -1.05 6.83 -0.46
N PRO A 252 -0.03 7.08 0.39
CA PRO A 252 -0.27 7.51 1.75
C PRO A 252 -1.17 8.76 1.71
N GLY A 253 -2.36 8.67 2.31
CA GLY A 253 -3.33 9.76 2.28
C GLY A 253 -2.91 10.92 3.18
N ARG A 254 -3.67 11.16 4.26
CA ARG A 254 -3.45 12.30 5.17
C ARG A 254 -2.32 12.11 6.17
N VAL A 255 -1.92 10.88 6.43
CA VAL A 255 -0.89 10.54 7.40
C VAL A 255 0.15 9.77 6.63
N GLN A 256 1.41 10.18 6.75
CA GLN A 256 2.49 9.36 6.26
C GLN A 256 2.52 8.10 7.14
N CYS A 257 2.19 6.94 6.56
CA CYS A 257 2.07 5.69 7.30
C CYS A 257 3.32 5.36 8.11
N VAL A 258 4.50 5.82 7.66
CA VAL A 258 5.78 5.61 8.37
C VAL A 258 5.93 6.46 9.64
N GLU A 259 5.06 7.44 9.89
CA GLU A 259 5.01 8.18 11.17
C GLU A 259 4.57 7.26 12.31
N CYS A 260 3.66 6.33 12.03
CA CYS A 260 3.14 5.35 13.00
C CYS A 260 3.69 3.94 12.77
N HIS A 261 4.07 3.61 11.54
CA HIS A 261 4.63 2.32 11.13
C HIS A 261 6.11 2.46 10.80
N GLN A 262 6.92 2.71 11.83
CA GLN A 262 8.36 2.56 11.73
C GLN A 262 8.70 1.09 11.91
N ALA A 263 9.11 0.44 10.83
CA ALA A 263 9.84 -0.81 10.93
C ALA A 263 11.29 -0.47 10.63
N ASP A 264 12.17 -0.57 11.64
CA ASP A 264 13.58 -0.79 11.32
C ASP A 264 13.64 -2.18 10.67
N PRO A 265 13.87 -2.29 9.35
CA PRO A 265 13.91 -3.59 8.70
C PRO A 265 15.20 -4.35 9.04
N PHE A 266 16.08 -3.77 9.89
CA PHE A 266 17.33 -4.35 10.34
C PHE A 266 17.22 -4.71 11.82
N ILE A 267 16.45 -5.76 12.07
CA ILE A 267 16.73 -6.59 13.24
C ILE A 267 18.07 -7.27 12.96
N THR A 268 19.15 -6.73 13.54
CA THR A 268 20.50 -7.34 13.55
C THR A 268 20.65 -8.28 14.73
#